data_AF-A5FFQ2-F1
#
_entry.id   AF-A5FFQ2-F1
#
_cell.length_a   1.000
_cell.length_b   1.000
_cell.length_c   1.000
_cell.angle_alpha   90.00
_cell.angle_beta   90.00
_cell.angle_gamma   90.00
#
_symmetry.space_group_name_H-M   'P 1'
#
loop_
_entity.id
_entity.type
_entity.pdbx_description
1 polymer ?
#
loop_
_entity_poly.entity_id
_entity_poly.type
_entity_poly.pdbx_seq_one_letter_code
_entity_poly.pdbx_strand_id
1 'polypeptide(L)'
;MNLIIPEIIREARIDRLDIDWNEENFNRYIHLLVTNCYLEEQISKISYKGCISLAASLSEWNYWYLNSDKRSEIFVPVINALWASVIDPVYLKSFYFHYAPEIENSKTPIEVNLAILSFLLEQYTDKKYMPSFTTKCLINLIVFTQNLIPHKRIFNKWLSESIYKLLETFPLQYYADITLKGGDMFYDSYEEKSIPRDFFFETSFIYNNTESIKLLNQFLGSLNWKTNQFLSSPNEVLQKGFKGNVPYFIQ
;
A
#
# COMPACT_ATOMS: atom_id res chain seq x y z
N MET A 1 -0.64 6.24 -15.20
CA MET A 1 0.78 5.85 -15.26
C MET A 1 0.91 4.34 -15.46
N ASN A 2 1.76 3.91 -16.39
CA ASN A 2 2.17 2.50 -16.46
C ASN A 2 3.29 2.27 -15.43
N LEU A 3 3.24 1.17 -14.69
CA LEU A 3 4.32 0.81 -13.77
C LEU A 3 5.56 0.39 -14.56
N ILE A 4 6.71 0.95 -14.20
CA ILE A 4 8.01 0.50 -14.71
C ILE A 4 8.58 -0.48 -13.71
N ILE A 5 8.99 -1.67 -14.18
CA ILE A 5 9.57 -2.71 -13.33
C ILE A 5 10.85 -2.20 -12.65
N PRO A 6 10.87 -2.08 -11.31
CA PRO A 6 12.07 -1.74 -10.55
C PRO A 6 13.21 -2.72 -10.79
N GLU A 7 14.46 -2.24 -10.74
CA GLU A 7 15.64 -3.09 -10.92
C GLU A 7 15.67 -4.24 -9.90
N ILE A 8 15.39 -3.95 -8.63
CA ILE A 8 15.36 -4.97 -7.57
C ILE A 8 14.33 -6.08 -7.82
N ILE A 9 13.21 -5.76 -8.47
CA ILE A 9 12.19 -6.74 -8.86
C ILE A 9 12.66 -7.56 -10.06
N ARG A 10 13.33 -6.91 -11.02
CA ARG A 10 13.92 -7.58 -12.18
C ARG A 10 15.02 -8.56 -11.76
N GLU A 11 15.90 -8.15 -10.85
CA GLU A 11 16.95 -8.99 -10.26
C GLU A 11 16.39 -10.22 -9.54
N ALA A 12 15.22 -10.09 -8.94
CA ALA A 12 14.53 -11.18 -8.26
C ALA A 12 13.98 -12.26 -9.21
N ARG A 13 14.19 -12.12 -10.53
CA ARG A 13 13.75 -13.03 -11.60
C ARG A 13 12.25 -13.32 -11.55
N ILE A 14 11.50 -12.60 -12.38
CA ILE A 14 10.09 -12.89 -12.63
C ILE A 14 10.00 -14.10 -13.57
N ASP A 15 10.28 -15.28 -13.04
CA ASP A 15 9.82 -16.49 -13.69
C ASP A 15 8.31 -16.64 -13.44
N ARG A 16 7.59 -17.20 -14.42
CA ARG A 16 6.15 -17.43 -14.30
C ARG A 16 5.87 -18.25 -13.05
N LEU A 17 5.03 -17.74 -12.16
CA LEU A 17 4.61 -18.47 -10.97
C LEU A 17 3.68 -19.61 -11.35
N ASP A 18 4.18 -20.84 -11.18
CA ASP A 18 3.36 -22.04 -11.04
C ASP A 18 3.07 -22.23 -9.55
N ILE A 19 2.21 -21.37 -8.99
CA ILE A 19 1.66 -21.60 -7.65
C ILE A 19 0.40 -22.43 -7.82
N ASP A 20 0.39 -23.61 -7.22
CA ASP A 20 -0.83 -24.40 -7.02
C ASP A 20 -1.73 -23.65 -6.02
N TRP A 21 -2.60 -22.82 -6.56
CA TRP A 21 -3.43 -21.91 -5.78
C TRP A 21 -4.81 -22.53 -5.54
N ASN A 22 -5.17 -22.70 -4.28
CA ASN A 22 -6.42 -23.34 -3.85
C ASN A 22 -7.09 -22.57 -2.69
N GLU A 23 -8.23 -23.06 -2.23
CA GLU A 23 -8.99 -22.49 -1.11
C GLU A 23 -8.20 -22.46 0.20
N GLU A 24 -7.42 -23.49 0.47
CA GLU A 24 -6.59 -23.56 1.66
C GLU A 24 -5.56 -22.42 1.65
N ASN A 25 -4.90 -22.18 0.52
CA ASN A 25 -3.97 -21.07 0.33
C ASN A 25 -4.67 -19.72 0.47
N PHE A 26 -5.86 -19.56 -0.12
CA PHE A 26 -6.65 -18.32 0.02
C PHE A 26 -7.01 -18.03 1.47
N ASN A 27 -7.64 -18.99 2.16
CA ASN A 27 -8.05 -18.85 3.56
C ASN A 27 -6.86 -18.62 4.47
N ARG A 28 -5.72 -19.26 4.18
CA ARG A 28 -4.47 -19.02 4.88
C ARG A 28 -4.07 -17.55 4.84
N TYR A 29 -4.16 -16.85 3.72
CA TYR A 29 -3.71 -15.44 3.67
C TYR A 29 -4.75 -14.41 4.12
N ILE A 30 -6.04 -14.70 3.91
CA ILE A 30 -7.13 -13.81 4.35
C ILE A 30 -7.36 -13.90 5.87
N HIS A 31 -7.30 -15.11 6.44
CA HIS A 31 -7.66 -15.34 7.83
C HIS A 31 -6.49 -15.50 8.79
N LEU A 32 -5.25 -15.74 8.32
CA LEU A 32 -4.12 -15.68 9.24
C LEU A 32 -3.96 -14.24 9.70
N LEU A 33 -4.14 -14.00 10.98
CA LEU A 33 -3.43 -12.94 11.69
C LEU A 33 -2.03 -13.52 11.94
N VAL A 34 -1.17 -13.58 10.91
CA VAL A 34 0.17 -14.16 11.10
C VAL A 34 0.86 -13.36 12.20
N THR A 35 1.16 -14.01 13.31
CA THR A 35 1.88 -13.36 14.39
C THR A 35 3.36 -13.47 14.12
N ASN A 36 4.00 -12.33 13.98
CA ASN A 36 5.45 -12.24 13.99
C ASN A 36 5.79 -11.09 14.93
N CYS A 37 5.97 -11.39 16.21
CA CYS A 37 6.11 -10.38 17.25
C CYS A 37 7.24 -9.38 16.95
N TYR A 38 8.33 -9.83 16.33
CA TYR A 38 9.42 -8.94 15.93
C TYR A 38 8.99 -7.97 14.82
N LEU A 39 8.40 -8.47 13.74
CA LEU A 39 7.86 -7.63 12.65
C LEU A 39 6.74 -6.71 13.15
N GLU A 40 5.86 -7.19 14.03
CA GLU A 40 4.82 -6.38 14.68
C GLU A 40 5.45 -5.22 15.45
N GLU A 41 6.47 -5.50 16.26
CA GLU A 41 7.17 -4.48 17.03
C GLU A 41 7.84 -3.44 16.14
N GLN A 42 8.47 -3.86 15.02
CA GLN A 42 9.08 -2.92 14.09
C GLN A 42 8.02 -2.09 13.34
N ILE A 43 6.99 -2.72 12.77
CA ILE A 43 5.96 -2.05 11.97
C ILE A 43 5.15 -1.07 12.82
N SER A 44 4.85 -1.41 14.07
CA SER A 44 4.12 -0.51 15.00
C SER A 44 4.86 0.80 15.30
N LYS A 45 6.16 0.89 15.00
CA LYS A 45 6.98 2.09 15.18
C LYS A 45 7.12 2.91 13.90
N ILE A 46 6.57 2.47 12.78
CA ILE A 46 6.58 3.19 11.50
C ILE A 46 5.35 4.11 11.44
N SER A 47 5.50 5.29 10.84
CA SER A 47 4.38 6.21 10.58
C SER A 47 3.27 5.54 9.77
N TYR A 48 2.05 6.10 9.82
CA TYR A 48 0.92 5.51 9.10
C TYR A 48 1.13 5.60 7.57
N LYS A 49 1.61 6.73 7.05
CA LYS A 49 2.05 6.89 5.65
C LYS A 49 3.21 5.96 5.30
N GLY A 50 4.08 5.64 6.26
CA GLY A 50 5.10 4.58 6.14
C GLY A 50 4.48 3.21 5.93
N CYS A 51 3.47 2.84 6.70
CA CYS A 51 2.73 1.59 6.52
C CYS A 51 2.01 1.53 5.16
N ILE A 52 1.32 2.61 4.76
CA ILE A 52 0.59 2.67 3.49
C ILE A 52 1.55 2.63 2.29
N SER A 53 2.67 3.32 2.35
CA SER A 53 3.68 3.28 1.28
C SER A 53 4.40 1.93 1.19
N LEU A 54 4.66 1.27 2.32
CA LEU A 54 5.15 -0.11 2.31
C LEU A 54 4.11 -1.04 1.68
N ALA A 55 2.83 -0.91 2.02
CA ALA A 55 1.77 -1.67 1.37
C ALA A 55 1.73 -1.43 -0.15
N ALA A 56 1.86 -0.18 -0.60
CA ALA A 56 1.93 0.17 -2.02
C ALA A 56 3.08 -0.54 -2.73
N SER A 57 4.27 -0.50 -2.12
CA SER A 57 5.45 -1.15 -2.67
C SER A 57 5.34 -2.69 -2.70
N LEU A 58 4.73 -3.31 -1.68
CA LEU A 58 4.45 -4.75 -1.65
C LEU A 58 3.44 -5.13 -2.74
N SER A 59 2.42 -4.32 -2.97
CA SER A 59 1.46 -4.56 -4.04
C SER A 59 2.08 -4.41 -5.43
N GLU A 60 3.10 -3.56 -5.60
CA GLU A 60 3.92 -3.55 -6.81
C GLU A 60 4.74 -4.83 -6.99
N TRP A 61 5.37 -5.33 -5.94
CA TRP A 61 5.97 -6.67 -5.97
C TRP A 61 4.96 -7.69 -6.47
N ASN A 62 3.80 -7.78 -5.81
CA ASN A 62 2.75 -8.72 -6.19
C ASN A 62 2.28 -8.54 -7.63
N TYR A 63 2.13 -7.30 -8.12
CA TYR A 63 1.75 -7.02 -9.50
C TYR A 63 2.68 -7.70 -10.49
N TRP A 64 4.00 -7.49 -10.34
CA TRP A 64 4.96 -8.02 -11.30
C TRP A 64 4.99 -9.55 -11.36
N TYR A 65 4.63 -10.21 -10.27
CA TYR A 65 4.52 -11.67 -10.19
C TYR A 65 3.15 -12.21 -10.62
N LEU A 66 2.10 -11.37 -10.62
CA LEU A 66 0.73 -11.76 -10.97
C LEU A 66 0.26 -11.19 -12.31
N ASN A 67 1.07 -10.38 -13.00
CA ASN A 67 0.67 -9.65 -14.22
C ASN A 67 0.33 -10.55 -15.42
N SER A 68 0.65 -11.85 -15.38
CA SER A 68 0.22 -12.81 -16.39
C SER A 68 -1.26 -13.18 -16.29
N ASP A 69 -1.92 -12.87 -15.18
CA ASP A 69 -3.37 -13.06 -15.01
C ASP A 69 -4.12 -11.89 -15.65
N LYS A 70 -5.16 -12.18 -16.45
CA LYS A 70 -6.00 -11.16 -17.09
C LYS A 70 -6.67 -10.21 -16.09
N ARG A 71 -6.92 -10.66 -14.85
CA ARG A 71 -7.47 -9.82 -13.77
C ARG A 71 -6.48 -8.81 -13.23
N SER A 72 -5.20 -8.89 -13.60
CA SER A 72 -4.17 -7.91 -13.20
C SER A 72 -4.40 -6.53 -13.80
N GLU A 73 -5.30 -6.38 -14.78
CA GLU A 73 -5.71 -5.08 -15.32
C GLU A 73 -6.20 -4.11 -14.24
N ILE A 74 -6.79 -4.63 -13.15
CA ILE A 74 -7.27 -3.81 -12.03
C ILE A 74 -6.15 -3.38 -11.05
N PHE A 75 -5.01 -4.08 -11.02
CA PHE A 75 -3.95 -3.84 -10.04
C PHE A 75 -3.25 -2.50 -10.25
N VAL A 76 -2.93 -2.13 -11.50
CA VAL A 76 -2.20 -0.87 -11.77
C VAL A 76 -3.03 0.35 -11.34
N PRO A 77 -4.34 0.45 -11.67
CA PRO A 77 -5.21 1.48 -11.10
C PRO A 77 -5.22 1.52 -9.56
N VAL A 78 -5.33 0.36 -8.90
CA VAL A 78 -5.33 0.27 -7.42
C VAL A 78 -4.00 0.76 -6.83
N ILE A 79 -2.87 0.27 -7.34
CA ILE A 79 -1.53 0.66 -6.88
C ILE A 79 -1.31 2.16 -7.08
N ASN A 80 -1.70 2.71 -8.23
CA ASN A 80 -1.61 4.15 -8.47
C ASN A 80 -2.46 4.95 -7.48
N ALA A 81 -3.66 4.48 -7.13
CA ALA A 81 -4.51 5.12 -6.14
C ALA A 81 -3.91 5.03 -4.73
N LEU A 82 -3.32 3.89 -4.37
CA LEU A 82 -2.63 3.68 -3.11
C LEU A 82 -1.40 4.59 -2.97
N TRP A 83 -0.60 4.78 -4.03
CA TRP A 83 0.48 5.77 -4.02
C TRP A 83 -0.04 7.20 -3.88
N ALA A 84 -1.17 7.54 -4.50
CA ALA A 84 -1.79 8.85 -4.31
C ALA A 84 -2.26 9.05 -2.86
N SER A 85 -2.73 7.97 -2.21
CA SER A 85 -3.21 8.03 -0.83
C SER A 85 -2.10 8.28 0.19
N VAL A 86 -0.85 7.91 -0.10
CA VAL A 86 0.31 8.26 0.73
C VAL A 86 0.46 9.79 0.87
N ILE A 87 -0.06 10.56 -0.08
CA ILE A 87 -0.09 12.03 0.00
C ILE A 87 -1.20 12.44 0.96
N ASP A 88 -2.42 11.98 0.68
CA ASP A 88 -3.57 12.17 1.56
C ASP A 88 -4.66 11.10 1.26
N PRO A 89 -5.28 10.48 2.28
CA PRO A 89 -6.35 9.49 2.08
C PRO A 89 -7.51 9.98 1.20
N VAL A 90 -7.76 11.30 1.13
CA VAL A 90 -8.85 11.86 0.30
C VAL A 90 -8.71 11.59 -1.20
N TYR A 91 -7.50 11.27 -1.68
CA TYR A 91 -7.27 10.86 -3.07
C TYR A 91 -7.91 9.52 -3.40
N LEU A 92 -8.24 8.71 -2.40
CA LEU A 92 -8.98 7.47 -2.58
C LEU A 92 -10.47 7.74 -2.66
N LYS A 93 -11.14 7.16 -3.65
CA LYS A 93 -12.58 6.90 -3.54
C LYS A 93 -12.81 5.86 -2.45
N SER A 94 -13.98 5.92 -1.81
CA SER A 94 -14.34 4.95 -0.78
C SER A 94 -14.10 3.54 -1.31
N PHE A 95 -13.12 2.86 -0.71
CA PHE A 95 -12.59 1.59 -1.18
C PHE A 95 -13.47 0.46 -0.64
N TYR A 96 -14.75 0.49 -0.98
CA TYR A 96 -15.54 -0.73 -0.83
C TYR A 96 -15.28 -1.57 -2.07
N PHE A 97 -14.29 -2.44 -1.96
CA PHE A 97 -14.51 -3.74 -2.55
C PHE A 97 -15.78 -4.28 -1.90
N HIS A 98 -16.92 -4.12 -2.59
CA HIS A 98 -18.11 -4.94 -2.34
C HIS A 98 -17.73 -6.39 -2.73
N TYR A 99 -16.76 -6.97 -2.02
CA TYR A 99 -16.51 -8.39 -2.00
C TYR A 99 -17.32 -8.95 -0.84
N ALA A 100 -18.62 -8.70 -0.93
CA ALA A 100 -19.66 -9.42 -0.22
C ALA A 100 -19.69 -10.86 -0.78
N PRO A 101 -20.18 -11.85 -0.02
CA PRO A 101 -19.77 -13.26 0.00
C PRO A 101 -20.23 -14.12 -1.20
N GLU A 102 -20.28 -13.58 -2.41
CA GLU A 102 -20.52 -14.35 -3.64
C GLU A 102 -19.21 -14.86 -4.30
N ILE A 103 -18.06 -14.69 -3.62
CA ILE A 103 -16.80 -15.34 -3.99
C ILE A 103 -16.77 -16.81 -3.51
N GLU A 104 -17.81 -17.58 -3.80
CA GLU A 104 -17.69 -19.04 -3.64
C GLU A 104 -16.78 -19.64 -4.74
N ASN A 105 -16.55 -18.91 -5.85
CA ASN A 105 -15.93 -19.48 -7.06
C ASN A 105 -14.66 -18.79 -7.63
N SER A 106 -14.18 -17.65 -7.10
CA SER A 106 -12.87 -17.09 -7.51
C SER A 106 -11.98 -16.77 -6.32
N LYS A 107 -11.13 -17.74 -5.95
CA LYS A 107 -10.13 -17.63 -4.91
C LYS A 107 -8.80 -17.43 -5.60
N THR A 108 -8.36 -16.21 -5.90
CA THR A 108 -7.09 -16.01 -6.64
C THR A 108 -6.09 -15.12 -5.91
N PRO A 109 -4.79 -15.19 -6.22
CA PRO A 109 -3.79 -14.37 -5.54
C PRO A 109 -4.07 -12.86 -5.64
N ILE A 110 -4.62 -12.43 -6.78
CA ILE A 110 -5.01 -11.04 -7.01
C ILE A 110 -6.06 -10.61 -5.98
N GLU A 111 -7.10 -11.42 -5.78
CA GLU A 111 -8.18 -11.12 -4.84
C GLU A 111 -7.69 -11.08 -3.39
N VAL A 112 -6.71 -11.90 -3.02
CA VAL A 112 -6.09 -11.85 -1.69
C VAL A 112 -5.39 -10.51 -1.44
N ASN A 113 -4.57 -10.04 -2.38
CA ASN A 113 -3.92 -8.74 -2.26
C ASN A 113 -4.96 -7.63 -2.11
N LEU A 114 -5.98 -7.63 -2.99
CA LEU A 114 -7.03 -6.60 -2.98
C LEU A 114 -7.83 -6.62 -1.67
N ALA A 115 -8.18 -7.80 -1.15
CA ALA A 115 -8.89 -7.92 0.12
C ALA A 115 -8.06 -7.38 1.29
N ILE A 116 -6.77 -7.74 1.39
CA ILE A 116 -5.88 -7.23 2.44
C ILE A 116 -5.75 -5.70 2.33
N LEU A 117 -5.60 -5.16 1.12
CA LEU A 117 -5.56 -3.72 0.89
C LEU A 117 -6.88 -3.03 1.25
N SER A 118 -8.02 -3.67 0.99
CA SER A 118 -9.34 -3.11 1.33
C SER A 118 -9.46 -2.86 2.82
N PHE A 119 -9.12 -3.86 3.65
CA PHE A 119 -9.13 -3.73 5.10
C PHE A 119 -8.17 -2.66 5.59
N LEU A 120 -6.97 -2.58 5.02
CA LEU A 120 -5.99 -1.56 5.36
C LEU A 120 -6.48 -0.15 5.00
N LEU A 121 -7.06 0.02 3.81
CA LEU A 121 -7.49 1.30 3.28
C LEU A 121 -8.76 1.82 3.93
N GLU A 122 -9.71 0.96 4.30
CA GLU A 122 -10.91 1.34 5.04
C GLU A 122 -10.54 2.07 6.34
N GLN A 123 -9.59 1.50 7.10
CA GLN A 123 -9.06 2.13 8.32
C GLN A 123 -8.35 3.46 8.01
N TYR A 124 -7.62 3.51 6.89
CA TYR A 124 -6.89 4.70 6.48
C TYR A 124 -7.83 5.85 6.09
N THR A 125 -8.89 5.57 5.33
CA THR A 125 -9.85 6.57 4.84
C THR A 125 -10.81 7.04 5.92
N ASP A 126 -11.22 6.14 6.83
CA ASP A 126 -12.10 6.50 7.96
C ASP A 126 -11.37 7.27 9.07
N LYS A 127 -10.04 7.44 8.94
CA LYS A 127 -9.15 7.96 9.99
C LYS A 127 -9.25 7.18 11.32
N LYS A 128 -9.77 5.95 11.25
CA LYS A 128 -9.79 4.99 12.35
C LYS A 128 -8.46 4.28 12.34
N TYR A 129 -7.51 4.78 13.10
CA TYR A 129 -6.22 4.10 13.19
C TYR A 129 -6.25 3.13 14.34
N MET A 130 -6.27 1.85 13.99
CA MET A 130 -6.05 0.76 14.92
C MET A 130 -4.65 0.20 14.66
N PRO A 131 -3.59 0.68 15.35
CA PRO A 131 -2.21 0.29 15.07
C PRO A 131 -2.02 -1.23 15.00
N SER A 132 -2.68 -1.97 15.89
CA SER A 132 -2.65 -3.43 15.92
C SER A 132 -3.30 -4.09 14.71
N PHE A 133 -4.34 -3.49 14.14
CA PHE A 133 -5.01 -4.02 12.94
C PHE A 133 -4.23 -3.67 11.68
N THR A 134 -3.82 -2.41 11.51
CA THR A 134 -2.96 -1.95 10.40
C THR A 134 -1.69 -2.80 10.31
N THR A 135 -1.02 -3.01 11.45
CA THR A 135 0.20 -3.84 11.53
C THR A 135 -0.07 -5.27 11.07
N LYS A 136 -1.18 -5.88 11.50
CA LYS A 136 -1.54 -7.24 11.09
C LYS A 136 -1.86 -7.34 9.60
N CYS A 137 -2.62 -6.39 9.04
CA CYS A 137 -2.87 -6.34 7.59
C CYS A 137 -1.56 -6.23 6.81
N LEU A 138 -0.62 -5.40 7.26
CA LEU A 138 0.66 -5.23 6.60
C LEU A 138 1.53 -6.50 6.68
N ILE A 139 1.55 -7.17 7.83
CA ILE A 139 2.25 -8.46 7.99
C ILE A 139 1.65 -9.52 7.08
N ASN A 140 0.31 -9.59 6.98
CA ASN A 140 -0.35 -10.51 6.06
C ASN A 140 0.06 -10.24 4.62
N LEU A 141 0.12 -8.97 4.22
CA LEU A 141 0.59 -8.59 2.88
C LEU A 141 2.06 -8.97 2.67
N ILE A 142 2.93 -8.78 3.67
CA ILE A 142 4.34 -9.19 3.63
C ILE A 142 4.43 -10.71 3.43
N VAL A 143 3.74 -11.50 4.25
CA VAL A 143 3.80 -12.96 4.21
C VAL A 143 3.21 -13.47 2.88
N PHE A 144 2.13 -12.88 2.41
CA PHE A 144 1.57 -13.17 1.09
C PHE A 144 2.61 -12.91 -0.01
N THR A 145 3.21 -11.73 -0.02
CA THR A 145 4.23 -11.33 -1.00
C THR A 145 5.45 -12.27 -0.96
N GLN A 146 5.94 -12.63 0.23
CA GLN A 146 7.04 -13.59 0.40
C GLN A 146 6.76 -14.97 -0.18
N ASN A 147 5.50 -15.39 -0.18
CA ASN A 147 5.10 -16.68 -0.73
C ASN A 147 4.85 -16.64 -2.23
N LEU A 148 4.59 -15.46 -2.80
CA LEU A 148 4.60 -15.29 -4.24
C LEU A 148 6.03 -15.31 -4.81
N ILE A 149 7.01 -14.80 -4.07
CA ILE A 149 8.34 -14.57 -4.65
C ILE A 149 9.21 -15.84 -4.56
N PRO A 150 9.72 -16.38 -5.68
CA PRO A 150 10.58 -17.56 -5.68
C PRO A 150 11.93 -17.27 -5.01
N HIS A 151 12.52 -16.10 -5.28
CA HIS A 151 13.81 -15.68 -4.74
C HIS A 151 13.68 -14.89 -3.44
N LYS A 152 13.20 -15.56 -2.38
CA LYS A 152 12.93 -14.95 -1.05
C LYS A 152 14.09 -14.15 -0.47
N ARG A 153 15.35 -14.50 -0.76
CA ARG A 153 16.54 -13.79 -0.25
C ARG A 153 16.59 -12.33 -0.70
N ILE A 154 16.31 -12.06 -1.99
CA ILE A 154 16.38 -10.69 -2.54
C ILE A 154 15.25 -9.86 -1.95
N PHE A 155 14.04 -10.41 -1.95
CA PHE A 155 12.89 -9.75 -1.33
C PHE A 155 13.08 -9.48 0.16
N ASN A 156 13.55 -10.47 0.94
CA ASN A 156 13.74 -10.29 2.38
C ASN A 156 14.81 -9.24 2.70
N LYS A 157 15.87 -9.17 1.89
CA LYS A 157 16.88 -8.11 2.01
C LYS A 157 16.24 -6.74 1.73
N TRP A 158 15.53 -6.60 0.61
CA TRP A 158 14.81 -5.37 0.25
C TRP A 158 13.81 -4.95 1.33
N LEU A 159 13.02 -5.88 1.86
CA LEU A 159 12.04 -5.61 2.91
C LEU A 159 12.70 -5.14 4.20
N SER A 160 13.77 -5.83 4.63
CA SER A 160 14.52 -5.45 5.83
C SER A 160 15.14 -4.06 5.70
N GLU A 161 15.74 -3.74 4.55
CA GLU A 161 16.31 -2.42 4.28
C GLU A 161 15.21 -1.35 4.22
N SER A 162 14.06 -1.66 3.62
CA SER A 162 12.92 -0.73 3.54
C SER A 162 12.36 -0.42 4.93
N ILE A 163 12.13 -1.44 5.76
CA ILE A 163 11.67 -1.26 7.15
C ILE A 163 12.69 -0.45 7.96
N TYR A 164 13.99 -0.76 7.83
CA TYR A 164 15.05 -0.01 8.51
C TYR A 164 15.04 1.47 8.11
N LYS A 165 15.02 1.77 6.81
CA LYS A 165 14.95 3.15 6.30
C LYS A 165 13.69 3.88 6.76
N LEU A 166 12.54 3.18 6.79
CA LEU A 166 11.27 3.74 7.29
C LEU A 166 11.37 4.11 8.77
N LEU A 167 11.94 3.25 9.60
CA LEU A 167 12.14 3.51 11.02
C LEU A 167 13.06 4.71 11.28
N GLU A 168 14.12 4.85 10.49
CA GLU A 168 15.04 5.99 10.63
C GLU A 168 14.43 7.32 10.14
N THR A 169 13.70 7.29 9.03
CA THR A 169 13.27 8.51 8.33
C THR A 169 11.84 8.94 8.68
N PHE A 170 10.97 7.97 8.94
CA PHE A 170 9.54 8.15 9.19
C PHE A 170 9.06 7.34 10.42
N PRO A 171 9.68 7.53 11.59
CA PRO A 171 9.17 6.91 12.81
C PRO A 171 7.78 7.47 13.14
N LEU A 172 6.95 6.65 13.78
CA LEU A 172 5.68 7.07 14.35
C LEU A 172 5.98 8.05 15.50
N GLN A 173 5.69 9.33 15.29
CA GLN A 173 6.08 10.38 16.24
C GLN A 173 5.13 10.47 17.46
N TYR A 174 3.88 10.04 17.32
CA TYR A 174 2.84 10.34 18.32
C TYR A 174 1.89 9.17 18.57
N TYR A 175 2.23 8.32 19.56
CA TYR A 175 1.21 7.48 20.21
C TYR A 175 0.28 8.31 21.12
N ALA A 176 0.75 9.47 21.59
CA ALA A 176 0.04 10.33 22.56
C ALA A 176 -1.12 11.15 21.95
N ASP A 177 -1.12 11.38 20.62
CA ASP A 177 -2.16 12.15 19.92
C ASP A 177 -3.34 11.28 19.44
N ILE A 178 -3.29 9.97 19.74
CA ILE A 178 -4.42 9.08 19.49
C ILE A 178 -5.58 9.53 20.37
N THR A 179 -6.55 10.18 19.74
CA THR A 179 -7.70 10.70 20.46
C THR A 179 -8.73 9.59 20.59
N LEU A 180 -9.08 9.21 21.82
CA LEU A 180 -10.17 8.29 22.08
C LEU A 180 -11.49 9.05 21.99
N LYS A 181 -12.27 8.82 20.93
CA LYS A 181 -13.66 9.29 20.83
C LYS A 181 -14.58 8.09 20.75
N GLY A 182 -15.36 7.86 21.81
CA GLY A 182 -16.39 6.80 21.82
C GLY A 182 -15.85 5.36 21.83
N GLY A 183 -14.58 5.15 22.21
CA GLY A 183 -13.92 3.84 22.18
C GLY A 183 -13.06 3.58 20.93
N ASP A 184 -13.22 4.40 19.90
CA ASP A 184 -12.40 4.36 18.69
C ASP A 184 -11.17 5.28 18.81
N MET A 185 -10.03 4.79 18.34
CA MET A 185 -8.76 5.52 18.23
C MET A 185 -8.72 6.24 16.88
N PHE A 186 -8.77 7.57 16.90
CA PHE A 186 -8.65 8.39 15.69
C PHE A 186 -7.22 8.92 15.57
N TYR A 187 -6.66 8.85 14.36
CA TYR A 187 -5.34 9.39 14.06
C TYR A 187 -5.38 10.13 12.73
N ASP A 188 -4.96 11.40 12.73
CA ASP A 188 -4.86 12.22 11.52
C ASP A 188 -3.43 12.18 11.00
N SER A 189 -3.20 11.42 9.93
CA SER A 189 -1.87 11.31 9.28
C SER A 189 -1.50 12.53 8.42
N TYR A 190 -2.30 13.61 8.46
CA TYR A 190 -2.10 14.80 7.63
C TYR A 190 -0.70 15.41 7.82
N GLU A 191 -0.21 15.52 9.05
CA GLU A 191 1.10 16.09 9.38
C GLU A 191 2.27 15.12 9.11
N GLU A 192 1.99 13.84 8.85
CA GLU A 192 3.04 12.90 8.49
C GLU A 192 3.62 13.25 7.11
N LYS A 193 4.94 13.11 6.99
CA LYS A 193 5.63 13.30 5.72
C LYS A 193 5.23 12.21 4.72
N SER A 194 4.91 12.61 3.50
CA SER A 194 4.63 11.69 2.40
C SER A 194 5.92 11.11 1.81
N ILE A 195 5.80 9.88 1.33
CA ILE A 195 6.94 9.03 0.94
C ILE A 195 6.78 8.71 -0.55
N PRO A 196 7.70 9.16 -1.43
CA PRO A 196 7.63 8.85 -2.85
C PRO A 196 7.97 7.38 -3.11
N ARG A 197 7.47 6.87 -4.24
CA ARG A 197 7.75 5.51 -4.71
C ARG A 197 9.25 5.19 -4.78
N ASP A 198 10.04 6.16 -5.23
CA ASP A 198 11.49 6.09 -5.37
C ASP A 198 12.21 5.68 -4.08
N PHE A 199 11.65 6.01 -2.92
CA PHE A 199 12.20 5.62 -1.62
C PHE A 199 12.43 4.10 -1.49
N PHE A 200 11.58 3.28 -2.11
CA PHE A 200 11.63 1.83 -2.01
C PHE A 200 12.42 1.16 -3.14
N PHE A 201 12.52 1.81 -4.30
CA PHE A 201 12.96 1.17 -5.53
C PHE A 201 14.24 1.77 -6.11
N GLU A 202 14.58 3.00 -5.76
CA GLU A 202 15.81 3.67 -6.20
C GLU A 202 16.89 3.55 -5.11
N THR A 203 17.93 2.77 -5.38
CA THR A 203 18.98 2.44 -4.39
C THR A 203 19.75 3.67 -3.91
N SER A 204 19.93 4.67 -4.79
CA SER A 204 20.61 5.93 -4.49
C SER A 204 19.67 7.02 -3.94
N PHE A 205 18.38 6.73 -3.75
CA PHE A 205 17.45 7.74 -3.25
C PHE A 205 17.74 8.06 -1.79
N ILE A 206 17.99 9.34 -1.53
CA ILE A 206 18.14 9.90 -0.19
C ILE A 206 16.95 10.82 0.03
N TYR A 207 16.15 10.52 1.05
CA TYR A 207 14.97 11.34 1.33
C TYR A 207 15.37 12.77 1.67
N ASN A 208 14.83 13.71 0.89
CA ASN A 208 14.76 15.11 1.27
C ASN A 208 13.37 15.65 0.93
N ASN A 209 12.87 16.57 1.75
CA ASN A 209 11.48 17.02 1.64
C ASN A 209 11.19 17.71 0.29
N THR A 210 12.10 18.56 -0.18
CA THR A 210 11.92 19.34 -1.42
C THR A 210 11.82 18.44 -2.66
N GLU A 211 12.74 17.49 -2.81
CA GLU A 211 12.76 16.57 -3.94
C GLU A 211 11.62 15.55 -3.86
N SER A 212 11.30 15.08 -2.66
CA SER A 212 10.15 14.20 -2.45
C SER A 212 8.85 14.86 -2.86
N ILE A 213 8.63 16.14 -2.51
CA ILE A 213 7.45 16.90 -2.95
C ILE A 213 7.40 17.02 -4.47
N LYS A 214 8.55 17.25 -5.14
CA LYS A 214 8.57 17.30 -6.61
C LYS A 214 8.16 15.96 -7.21
N LEU A 215 8.75 14.85 -6.76
CA LEU A 215 8.43 13.50 -7.25
C LEU A 215 6.94 13.16 -7.03
N LEU A 216 6.40 13.48 -5.85
CA LEU A 216 4.99 13.25 -5.54
C LEU A 216 4.05 14.08 -6.43
N ASN A 217 4.38 15.36 -6.67
CA ASN A 217 3.60 16.20 -7.58
C ASN A 217 3.68 15.73 -9.03
N GLN A 218 4.87 15.30 -9.47
CA GLN A 218 5.08 14.75 -10.81
C GLN A 218 4.29 13.44 -10.99
N PHE A 219 4.30 12.59 -9.97
CA PHE A 219 3.49 11.38 -9.92
C PHE A 219 1.99 11.70 -10.00
N LEU A 220 1.45 12.56 -9.13
CA LEU A 220 0.04 12.94 -9.16
C LEU A 220 -0.36 13.58 -10.50
N GLY A 221 0.52 14.38 -11.08
CA GLY A 221 0.32 14.98 -12.40
C GLY A 221 0.26 13.97 -13.55
N SER A 222 0.78 12.76 -13.36
CA SER A 222 0.72 11.65 -14.31
C SER A 222 -0.53 10.76 -14.17
N LEU A 223 -1.33 11.00 -13.13
CA LEU A 223 -2.54 10.22 -12.85
C LEU A 223 -3.73 10.76 -13.64
N ASN A 224 -4.55 9.83 -14.12
CA ASN A 224 -5.81 10.15 -14.78
C ASN A 224 -6.99 9.63 -13.94
N TRP A 225 -7.61 10.52 -13.18
CA TRP A 225 -8.76 10.20 -12.33
C TRP A 225 -10.02 9.82 -13.13
N LYS A 226 -10.12 10.23 -14.41
CA LYS A 226 -11.27 9.89 -15.27
C LYS A 226 -11.26 8.41 -15.64
N THR A 227 -10.07 7.81 -15.79
CA THR A 227 -9.90 6.39 -16.16
C THR A 227 -9.59 5.49 -14.98
N ASN A 228 -9.07 6.03 -13.87
CA ASN A 228 -8.82 5.28 -12.65
C ASN A 228 -10.02 5.40 -11.69
N GLN A 229 -10.87 4.38 -11.67
CA GLN A 229 -12.07 4.34 -10.83
C GLN A 229 -11.81 4.43 -9.31
N PHE A 230 -10.57 4.19 -8.88
CA PHE A 230 -10.17 4.22 -7.48
C PHE A 230 -9.70 5.59 -7.01
N LEU A 231 -9.45 6.52 -7.93
CA LEU A 231 -9.06 7.89 -7.63
C LEU A 231 -10.27 8.79 -7.48
N SER A 232 -10.22 9.65 -6.47
CA SER A 232 -11.17 10.74 -6.33
C SER A 232 -10.92 11.84 -7.36
N SER A 233 -12.00 12.41 -7.89
CA SER A 233 -11.91 13.57 -8.78
C SER A 233 -11.36 14.79 -8.04
N PRO A 234 -10.84 15.82 -8.75
CA PRO A 234 -10.38 17.04 -8.09
C PRO A 234 -11.44 17.69 -7.18
N ASN A 235 -12.70 17.69 -7.62
CA ASN A 235 -13.81 18.23 -6.85
C ASN A 235 -14.09 17.40 -5.59
N GLU A 236 -14.05 16.06 -5.69
CA GLU A 236 -14.22 15.17 -4.53
C GLU A 236 -13.09 15.36 -3.51
N VAL A 237 -11.84 15.49 -3.97
CA VAL A 237 -10.67 15.74 -3.12
C VAL A 237 -10.85 17.04 -2.31
N LEU A 238 -11.28 18.12 -2.97
CA LEU A 238 -11.57 19.39 -2.31
C LEU A 238 -12.76 19.28 -1.33
N GLN A 239 -13.83 18.61 -1.72
CA GLN A 239 -15.01 18.40 -0.87
C GLN A 239 -14.71 17.57 0.38
N LYS A 240 -13.77 16.62 0.29
CA LYS A 240 -13.28 15.83 1.42
C LYS A 240 -12.32 16.59 2.33
N GLY A 241 -12.01 17.85 2.02
CA GLY A 241 -11.25 18.75 2.89
C GLY A 241 -9.72 18.71 2.69
N PHE A 242 -9.24 18.34 1.50
CA PHE A 242 -7.81 18.45 1.19
C PHE A 242 -7.33 19.89 1.36
N LYS A 243 -6.25 20.07 2.13
CA LYS A 243 -5.73 21.40 2.49
C LYS A 243 -4.68 21.95 1.52
N GLY A 244 -4.27 21.17 0.52
CA GLY A 244 -3.27 21.55 -0.48
C GLY A 244 -3.87 21.94 -1.83
N ASN A 245 -3.01 22.34 -2.76
CA ASN A 245 -3.40 22.49 -4.17
C ASN A 245 -3.59 21.11 -4.79
N VAL A 246 -4.75 20.85 -5.39
CA VAL A 246 -5.02 19.57 -6.07
C VAL A 246 -4.22 19.50 -7.37
N PRO A 247 -3.25 18.57 -7.52
CA PRO A 247 -2.28 18.61 -8.61
C PRO A 247 -2.65 17.68 -9.78
N TYR A 248 -3.93 17.29 -9.90
CA TYR A 248 -4.40 16.71 -11.15
C TYR A 248 -4.30 17.80 -12.23
N PHE A 249 -3.25 17.79 -13.03
CA PHE A 249 -3.22 18.61 -14.23
C PHE A 249 -4.38 18.12 -15.10
N ILE A 250 -5.33 19.01 -15.35
CA ILE A 250 -6.46 18.73 -16.23
C ILE A 250 -5.86 18.50 -17.62
N GLN A 251 -5.64 17.23 -17.97
CA GLN A 251 -5.48 16.80 -19.37
C GLN A 251 -6.85 16.50 -19.95
#